data_AF-A0A5N5MSS7-F1
#
_entry.id   AF-A0A5N5MSS7-F1
#
_cell.length_a   1.000
_cell.length_b   1.000
_cell.length_c   1.000
_cell.angle_alpha   90.00
_cell.angle_beta   90.00
_cell.angle_gamma   90.00
#
_symmetry.space_group_name_H-M   'P 1'
#
loop_
_entity.id
_entity.type
_entity.pdbx_description
1 polymer ?
#
loop_
_entity_poly.entity_id
_entity_poly.type
_entity_poly.pdbx_seq_one_letter_code
_entity_poly.pdbx_strand_id
1 'polypeptide(L)'
;MGSEKHHGDTSSFEVDSQDHSIQKKIKTLRHDETVRIGLLALATAMGITIMGLGADVYSVYQRTHVSHDYLLALWPDELNTAPTAVLVAGSAIVVLVNVITLVVSKVEFLRSKRLFHSLTSIIAPFIGVVLAVVTVGEFWAINASNTDDTLLSWTCRWKTVPMGQQPYFGTLCRENWAAVVMAIVVMVLEIGILALGAYQWFLERHIVSSVRSRNGSPVMS
;
A
#
# COMPACT_ATOMS: atom_id res chain seq x y z
N MET A 1 43.94 36.72 -46.25
CA MET A 1 43.69 36.13 -44.92
C MET A 1 42.20 36.26 -44.62
N GLY A 2 41.41 35.28 -45.05
CA GLY A 2 40.00 35.18 -44.67
C GLY A 2 39.90 34.32 -43.41
N SER A 3 39.32 34.87 -42.35
CA SER A 3 39.07 34.16 -41.09
C SER A 3 37.67 33.55 -41.18
N GLU A 4 37.62 32.23 -41.37
CA GLU A 4 36.38 31.44 -41.38
C GLU A 4 35.90 31.27 -39.94
N LYS A 5 34.71 31.82 -39.63
CA LYS A 5 34.06 31.68 -38.32
C LYS A 5 33.36 30.33 -38.25
N HIS A 6 33.92 29.41 -37.47
CA HIS A 6 33.21 28.22 -36.98
C HIS A 6 32.06 28.65 -36.04
N HIS A 7 30.84 28.70 -36.56
CA HIS A 7 29.60 28.89 -35.82
C HIS A 7 28.58 27.89 -36.40
N GLY A 8 28.64 26.63 -35.99
CA GLY A 8 27.77 25.59 -36.56
C GLY A 8 27.52 24.37 -35.68
N ASP A 9 28.49 23.96 -34.85
CA ASP A 9 28.40 22.63 -34.20
C ASP A 9 27.82 22.61 -32.79
N THR A 10 27.73 23.75 -32.10
CA THR A 10 27.26 23.79 -30.70
C THR A 10 25.75 23.56 -30.56
N SER A 11 24.93 24.04 -31.50
CA SER A 11 23.47 23.88 -31.41
C SER A 11 23.01 22.44 -31.70
N SER A 12 23.69 21.72 -32.59
CA SER A 12 23.37 20.32 -32.91
C SER A 12 23.70 19.39 -31.74
N PHE A 13 24.86 19.61 -31.10
CA PHE A 13 25.31 18.81 -29.96
C PHE A 13 24.45 19.04 -28.70
N GLU A 14 23.93 20.26 -28.50
CA GLU A 14 23.06 20.57 -27.36
C GLU A 14 21.67 19.92 -27.50
N VAL A 15 21.14 19.80 -28.73
CA VAL A 15 19.87 19.11 -29.02
C VAL A 15 19.99 17.60 -28.83
N ASP A 16 21.05 16.97 -29.35
CA ASP A 16 21.24 15.51 -29.25
C ASP A 16 21.52 15.03 -27.81
N SER A 17 22.35 15.80 -27.07
CA SER A 17 22.61 15.51 -25.65
C SER A 17 21.37 15.63 -24.76
N GLN A 18 20.44 16.55 -25.08
CA GLN A 18 19.19 16.70 -24.35
C GLN A 18 18.14 15.64 -24.69
N ASP A 19 18.03 15.19 -25.93
CA ASP A 19 17.15 14.07 -26.30
C ASP A 19 17.55 12.79 -25.57
N HIS A 20 18.85 12.53 -25.45
CA HIS A 20 19.37 11.46 -24.61
C HIS A 20 18.95 11.58 -23.14
N SER A 21 18.89 12.80 -22.59
CA SER A 21 18.46 13.03 -21.20
C SER A 21 16.96 12.77 -20.98
N ILE A 22 16.11 13.15 -21.96
CA ILE A 22 14.66 12.93 -21.91
C ILE A 22 14.36 11.43 -22.05
N GLN A 23 15.03 10.74 -22.98
CA GLN A 23 14.91 9.29 -23.15
C GLN A 23 15.28 8.52 -21.88
N LYS A 24 16.35 8.93 -21.18
CA LYS A 24 16.72 8.36 -19.88
C LYS A 24 15.60 8.52 -18.85
N LYS A 25 15.02 9.73 -18.74
CA LYS A 25 13.91 9.98 -17.79
C LYS A 25 12.66 9.15 -18.12
N ILE A 26 12.31 9.01 -19.41
CA ILE A 26 11.18 8.16 -19.84
C ILE A 26 11.43 6.69 -19.47
N LYS A 27 12.66 6.18 -19.66
CA LYS A 27 13.03 4.83 -19.23
C LYS A 27 12.90 4.66 -17.71
N THR A 28 13.31 5.65 -16.93
CA THR A 28 13.14 5.65 -15.47
C THR A 28 11.67 5.61 -15.07
N LEU A 29 10.81 6.42 -15.69
CA LEU A 29 9.36 6.43 -15.43
C LEU A 29 8.72 5.06 -15.73
N ARG A 30 9.09 4.41 -16.83
CA ARG A 30 8.58 3.08 -17.17
C ARG A 30 9.06 2.00 -16.18
N HIS A 31 10.30 2.13 -15.70
CA HIS A 31 10.83 1.23 -14.68
C HIS A 31 10.07 1.41 -13.36
N ASP A 32 9.88 2.66 -12.93
CA ASP A 32 9.13 3.03 -11.72
C ASP A 32 7.69 2.47 -11.75
N GLU A 33 6.98 2.65 -12.86
CA GLU A 33 5.63 2.12 -13.06
C GLU A 33 5.60 0.58 -12.93
N THR A 34 6.60 -0.12 -13.49
CA THR A 34 6.70 -1.58 -13.40
C THR A 34 6.94 -2.05 -11.98
N VAL A 35 7.84 -1.39 -11.26
CA VAL A 35 8.13 -1.68 -9.85
C VAL A 35 6.89 -1.44 -9.00
N ARG A 36 6.20 -0.31 -9.20
CA ARG A 36 4.98 0.06 -8.46
C ARG A 36 3.87 -0.97 -8.65
N ILE A 37 3.63 -1.42 -9.88
CA ILE A 37 2.66 -2.49 -10.18
C ILE A 37 3.04 -3.80 -9.47
N GLY A 38 4.33 -4.15 -9.44
CA GLY A 38 4.81 -5.33 -8.73
C GLY A 38 4.57 -5.25 -7.21
N LEU A 39 4.87 -4.09 -6.60
CA LEU A 39 4.60 -3.86 -5.18
C LEU A 39 3.10 -3.90 -4.86
N LEU A 40 2.25 -3.30 -5.71
CA LEU A 40 0.79 -3.34 -5.57
C LEU A 40 0.26 -4.78 -5.61
N ALA A 41 0.76 -5.60 -6.53
CA ALA A 41 0.37 -7.01 -6.61
C ALA A 41 0.77 -7.80 -5.35
N LEU A 42 1.98 -7.56 -4.84
CA LEU A 42 2.45 -8.17 -3.59
C LEU A 42 1.61 -7.73 -2.39
N ALA A 43 1.37 -6.43 -2.24
CA ALA A 43 0.54 -5.86 -1.18
C ALA A 43 -0.89 -6.41 -1.24
N THR A 44 -1.46 -6.60 -2.44
CA THR A 44 -2.78 -7.20 -2.63
C THR A 44 -2.80 -8.65 -2.15
N ALA A 45 -1.81 -9.46 -2.53
CA ALA A 45 -1.72 -10.85 -2.09
C ALA A 45 -1.62 -10.95 -0.56
N MET A 46 -0.78 -10.11 0.06
CA MET A 46 -0.67 -10.03 1.51
C MET A 46 -1.99 -9.57 2.17
N GLY A 47 -2.65 -8.55 1.62
CA GLY A 47 -3.95 -8.07 2.09
C GLY A 47 -5.03 -9.17 2.11
N ILE A 48 -5.09 -10.00 1.06
CA ILE A 48 -6.02 -11.15 1.00
C ILE A 48 -5.70 -12.15 2.11
N THR A 49 -4.42 -12.44 2.37
CA THR A 49 -4.04 -13.35 3.46
C THR A 49 -4.39 -12.80 4.83
N ILE A 50 -4.18 -11.50 5.08
CA ILE A 50 -4.54 -10.83 6.35
C ILE A 50 -6.05 -10.91 6.56
N MET A 51 -6.84 -10.59 5.53
CA MET A 51 -8.30 -10.67 5.57
C MET A 51 -8.76 -12.09 5.87
N GLY A 52 -8.14 -13.10 5.25
CA GLY A 52 -8.45 -14.52 5.49
C GLY A 52 -8.15 -14.96 6.93
N LEU A 53 -6.97 -14.65 7.44
CA LEU A 53 -6.55 -15.00 8.80
C LEU A 53 -7.42 -14.30 9.85
N GLY A 54 -7.65 -13.00 9.70
CA GLY A 54 -8.49 -12.23 10.63
C GLY A 54 -9.96 -12.67 10.58
N ALA A 55 -10.49 -13.00 9.40
CA ALA A 55 -11.85 -13.51 9.25
C ALA A 55 -12.02 -14.89 9.88
N ASP A 56 -11.03 -15.78 9.77
CA ASP A 56 -11.09 -17.10 10.41
C ASP A 56 -11.15 -16.97 11.94
N VAL A 57 -10.25 -16.19 12.53
CA VAL A 57 -10.25 -15.89 13.97
C VAL A 57 -11.59 -15.30 14.42
N TYR A 58 -12.10 -14.32 13.69
CA TYR A 58 -13.38 -13.68 14.01
C TYR A 58 -14.54 -14.66 13.90
N SER A 59 -14.51 -15.57 12.92
CA SER A 59 -15.53 -16.60 12.75
C SER A 59 -15.53 -17.62 13.89
N VAL A 60 -14.35 -18.01 14.36
CA VAL A 60 -14.20 -18.94 15.49
C VAL A 60 -14.67 -18.27 16.77
N TYR A 61 -14.34 -17.00 17.00
CA TYR A 61 -14.88 -16.22 18.11
C TYR A 61 -16.41 -16.21 18.08
N GLN A 62 -17.02 -15.81 16.97
CA GLN A 62 -18.49 -15.75 16.84
C GLN A 62 -19.19 -17.11 17.07
N ARG A 63 -18.56 -18.22 16.67
CA ARG A 63 -19.12 -19.56 16.86
C ARG A 63 -18.94 -20.13 18.26
N THR A 64 -17.89 -19.71 18.97
CA THR A 64 -17.53 -20.25 20.29
C THR A 64 -17.82 -19.28 21.43
N HIS A 65 -18.22 -18.06 21.11
CA HIS A 65 -18.71 -17.09 22.06
C HIS A 65 -20.10 -17.51 22.55
N VAL A 66 -20.24 -17.56 23.87
CA VAL A 66 -21.49 -17.90 24.55
C VAL A 66 -21.81 -16.74 25.48
N SER A 67 -23.08 -16.34 25.50
CA SER A 67 -23.56 -15.25 26.35
C SER A 67 -23.39 -15.56 27.84
N HIS A 68 -23.23 -14.51 28.65
CA HIS A 68 -23.16 -14.53 30.11
C HIS A 68 -24.19 -15.36 30.84
N ASP A 69 -25.36 -15.57 30.24
CA ASP A 69 -26.42 -16.39 30.83
C ASP A 69 -25.96 -17.85 31.05
N TYR A 70 -24.89 -18.26 30.37
CA TYR A 70 -24.27 -19.56 30.52
C TYR A 70 -22.93 -19.42 31.27
N LEU A 71 -22.78 -20.12 32.40
CA LEU A 71 -21.57 -20.12 33.25
C LEU A 71 -20.32 -20.80 32.61
N LEU A 72 -20.27 -20.92 31.28
CA LEU A 72 -19.19 -21.53 30.50
C LEU A 72 -18.56 -20.52 29.54
N ALA A 73 -18.32 -19.29 30.00
CA ALA A 73 -17.67 -18.26 29.20
C ALA A 73 -16.22 -18.65 28.91
N LEU A 74 -15.97 -19.08 27.67
CA LEU A 74 -14.63 -19.42 27.18
C LEU A 74 -13.81 -18.18 26.80
N TRP A 75 -14.50 -17.07 26.59
CA TRP A 75 -13.98 -15.76 26.25
C TRP A 75 -14.30 -14.79 27.40
N PRO A 76 -13.46 -13.78 27.63
CA PRO A 76 -13.73 -12.77 28.65
C PRO A 76 -14.89 -11.88 28.21
N ASP A 77 -15.56 -11.33 29.20
CA ASP A 77 -16.80 -10.56 29.06
C ASP A 77 -16.58 -9.25 28.28
N GLU A 78 -15.48 -8.58 28.59
CA GLU A 78 -15.05 -7.31 27.99
C GLU A 78 -13.96 -7.56 26.94
N LEU A 79 -14.22 -8.47 25.99
CA LEU A 79 -13.27 -8.73 24.91
C LEU A 79 -13.35 -7.63 23.84
N ASN A 80 -12.26 -6.88 23.69
CA ASN A 80 -12.16 -5.87 22.66
C ASN A 80 -11.86 -6.51 21.29
N THR A 81 -12.88 -6.57 20.44
CA THR A 81 -12.78 -7.11 19.06
C THR A 81 -12.47 -6.04 18.01
N ALA A 82 -12.45 -4.77 18.40
CA ALA A 82 -12.19 -3.64 17.49
C ALA A 82 -10.87 -3.77 16.71
N PRO A 83 -9.71 -4.16 17.29
CA PRO A 83 -8.46 -4.19 16.54
C PRO A 83 -8.48 -5.25 15.42
N THR A 84 -9.07 -6.41 15.68
CA THR A 84 -9.23 -7.46 14.65
C THR A 84 -10.26 -7.05 13.60
N ALA A 85 -11.36 -6.41 14.00
CA ALA A 85 -12.38 -5.92 13.06
C ALA A 85 -11.83 -4.82 12.14
N VAL A 86 -11.10 -3.84 12.69
CA VAL A 86 -10.43 -2.78 11.91
C VAL A 86 -9.38 -3.38 10.98
N LEU A 87 -8.61 -4.38 11.44
CA LEU A 87 -7.63 -5.08 10.61
C LEU A 87 -8.27 -5.79 9.40
N VAL A 88 -9.38 -6.49 9.61
CA VAL A 88 -10.12 -7.18 8.53
C VAL A 88 -10.76 -6.16 7.58
N ALA A 89 -11.42 -5.14 8.11
CA ALA A 89 -12.06 -4.10 7.29
C ALA A 89 -11.03 -3.28 6.50
N GLY A 90 -9.94 -2.86 7.14
CA GLY A 90 -8.85 -2.11 6.53
C GLY A 90 -8.16 -2.91 5.43
N SER A 91 -7.83 -4.17 5.68
CA SER A 91 -7.23 -5.05 4.65
C SER A 91 -8.17 -5.28 3.47
N ALA A 92 -9.48 -5.45 3.71
CA ALA A 92 -10.46 -5.58 2.62
C ALA A 92 -10.50 -4.34 1.72
N ILE A 93 -10.53 -3.14 2.32
CA ILE A 93 -10.54 -1.88 1.55
C ILE A 93 -9.23 -1.69 0.78
N VAL A 94 -8.08 -1.96 1.40
CA VAL A 94 -6.76 -1.89 0.74
C VAL A 94 -6.71 -2.84 -0.46
N VAL A 95 -7.17 -4.08 -0.30
CA VAL A 95 -7.27 -5.05 -1.41
C VAL A 95 -8.14 -4.51 -2.53
N LEU A 96 -9.32 -3.97 -2.22
CA LEU A 96 -10.22 -3.40 -3.23
C LEU A 96 -9.55 -2.26 -4.00
N VAL A 97 -8.94 -1.31 -3.29
CA VAL A 97 -8.24 -0.16 -3.90
C VAL A 97 -7.08 -0.62 -4.77
N ASN A 98 -6.28 -1.58 -4.31
CA ASN A 98 -5.13 -2.09 -5.06
C ASN A 98 -5.57 -2.90 -6.29
N VAL A 99 -6.61 -3.71 -6.18
CA VAL A 99 -7.19 -4.44 -7.32
C VAL A 99 -7.72 -3.47 -8.38
N ILE A 100 -8.47 -2.43 -7.97
CA ILE A 100 -8.94 -1.40 -8.91
C ILE A 100 -7.75 -0.73 -9.61
N THR A 101 -6.71 -0.38 -8.85
CA THR A 101 -5.48 0.23 -9.38
C THR A 101 -4.78 -0.68 -10.40
N LEU A 102 -4.68 -1.97 -10.10
CA LEU A 102 -4.11 -2.98 -11.00
C LEU A 102 -4.94 -3.12 -12.28
N VAL A 103 -6.26 -3.20 -12.18
CA VAL A 103 -7.16 -3.29 -13.35
C VAL A 103 -7.00 -2.06 -14.25
N VAL A 104 -7.02 -0.86 -13.66
CA VAL A 104 -6.82 0.39 -14.42
C VAL A 104 -5.46 0.42 -15.12
N SER A 105 -4.40 -0.10 -14.49
CA SER A 105 -3.05 -0.16 -15.09
C SER A 105 -2.95 -1.09 -16.31
N LYS A 106 -3.79 -2.13 -16.37
CA LYS A 106 -3.78 -3.13 -17.46
C LYS A 106 -4.67 -2.74 -18.64
N VAL A 107 -5.73 -1.96 -18.39
CA VAL A 107 -6.67 -1.55 -19.43
C VAL A 107 -6.15 -0.29 -20.13
N GLU A 108 -5.61 -0.44 -21.34
CA GLU A 108 -4.98 0.66 -22.09
C GLU A 108 -5.92 1.86 -22.31
N PHE A 109 -7.21 1.60 -22.52
CA PHE A 109 -8.24 2.63 -22.65
C PHE A 109 -8.33 3.53 -21.41
N LEU A 110 -8.22 2.95 -20.21
CA LEU A 110 -8.27 3.69 -18.94
C LEU A 110 -6.91 4.32 -18.61
N ARG A 111 -5.81 3.62 -18.89
CA ARG A 111 -4.44 4.12 -18.70
C ARG A 111 -4.14 5.39 -19.50
N SER A 112 -4.70 5.52 -20.70
CA SER A 112 -4.48 6.69 -21.57
C SER A 112 -5.04 8.01 -21.00
N LYS A 113 -5.96 7.94 -20.04
CA LYS A 113 -6.62 9.11 -19.47
C LYS A 113 -5.84 9.65 -18.28
N ARG A 114 -5.37 10.90 -18.40
CA ARG A 114 -4.56 11.62 -17.39
C ARG A 114 -5.16 11.62 -15.98
N LEU A 115 -6.49 11.60 -15.87
CA LEU A 115 -7.21 11.52 -14.59
C LEU A 115 -6.97 10.19 -13.87
N PHE A 116 -7.00 9.06 -14.60
CA PHE A 116 -6.80 7.73 -14.03
C PHE A 116 -5.35 7.49 -13.62
N HIS A 117 -4.39 8.08 -14.34
CA HIS A 117 -2.98 8.07 -13.96
C HIS A 117 -2.75 8.77 -12.61
N SER A 118 -3.30 9.97 -12.43
CA SER A 118 -3.19 10.69 -11.16
C SER A 118 -3.91 9.99 -10.01
N LEU A 119 -5.06 9.36 -10.28
CA LEU A 119 -5.84 8.62 -9.29
C LEU A 119 -5.07 7.37 -8.79
N THR A 120 -4.50 6.60 -9.73
CA THR A 120 -3.79 5.35 -9.45
C THR A 120 -2.37 5.54 -8.92
N SER A 121 -1.77 6.71 -9.16
CA SER A 121 -0.39 6.98 -8.73
C SER A 121 -0.29 7.67 -7.38
N ILE A 122 -1.35 8.36 -6.92
CA ILE A 122 -1.27 9.19 -5.70
C ILE A 122 -2.44 8.91 -4.77
N ILE A 123 -3.68 8.99 -5.26
CA ILE A 123 -4.87 8.94 -4.39
C ILE A 123 -5.07 7.54 -3.82
N ALA A 124 -4.99 6.51 -4.66
CA ALA A 124 -5.10 5.11 -4.24
C ALA A 124 -4.07 4.73 -3.15
N PRO A 125 -2.75 4.92 -3.36
CA PRO A 125 -1.77 4.57 -2.32
C PRO A 125 -1.85 5.48 -1.09
N PHE A 126 -2.31 6.72 -1.22
CA PHE A 126 -2.54 7.58 -0.05
C PHE A 126 -3.64 7.02 0.86
N ILE A 127 -4.76 6.58 0.28
CA ILE A 127 -5.85 5.91 1.01
C ILE A 127 -5.30 4.62 1.65
N GLY A 128 -4.51 3.84 0.91
CA GLY A 128 -3.86 2.63 1.41
C GLY A 128 -2.98 2.88 2.64
N VAL A 129 -2.12 3.90 2.59
CA VAL A 129 -1.27 4.32 3.71
C VAL A 129 -2.10 4.75 4.92
N VAL A 130 -3.13 5.60 4.73
CA VAL A 130 -3.97 6.07 5.84
C VAL A 130 -4.65 4.89 6.53
N LEU A 131 -5.24 3.97 5.78
CA LEU A 131 -5.90 2.79 6.32
C LEU A 131 -4.92 1.86 7.04
N ALA A 132 -3.72 1.66 6.47
CA ALA A 132 -2.68 0.86 7.09
C ALA A 132 -2.20 1.47 8.42
N VAL A 133 -2.00 2.79 8.47
CA VAL A 133 -1.61 3.52 9.68
C VAL A 133 -2.70 3.45 10.75
N VAL A 134 -3.98 3.64 10.39
CA VAL A 134 -5.09 3.50 11.34
C VAL A 134 -5.14 2.09 11.90
N THR A 135 -5.01 1.08 11.04
CA THR A 135 -5.04 -0.34 11.42
C THR A 135 -3.92 -0.70 12.39
N VAL A 136 -2.69 -0.29 12.07
CA VAL A 136 -1.53 -0.52 12.95
C VAL A 136 -1.62 0.34 14.22
N GLY A 137 -2.15 1.55 14.12
CA GLY A 137 -2.35 2.46 15.24
C GLY A 137 -3.30 1.91 16.28
N GLU A 138 -4.47 1.40 15.87
CA GLU A 138 -5.44 0.77 16.76
C GLU A 138 -4.84 -0.45 17.48
N PHE A 139 -4.04 -1.25 16.77
CA PHE A 139 -3.35 -2.37 17.39
C PHE A 139 -2.43 -1.93 18.55
N TRP A 140 -1.62 -0.90 18.34
CA TRP A 140 -0.69 -0.40 19.37
C TRP A 140 -1.39 0.38 20.48
N ALA A 141 -2.42 1.16 20.14
CA ALA A 141 -3.22 1.90 21.12
C ALA A 141 -3.88 0.93 22.11
N ILE A 142 -4.42 -0.17 21.61
CA ILE A 142 -5.09 -1.17 22.44
C ILE A 142 -4.08 -2.05 23.16
N ASN A 143 -2.97 -2.43 22.53
CA ASN A 143 -1.89 -3.16 23.20
C ASN A 143 -1.23 -2.35 24.35
N ALA A 144 -1.27 -1.02 24.30
CA ALA A 144 -0.81 -0.16 25.39
C ALA A 144 -1.81 -0.09 26.56
N SER A 145 -3.08 -0.42 26.32
CA SER A 145 -4.09 -0.49 27.36
C SER A 145 -3.91 -1.77 28.19
N ASN A 146 -3.93 -1.64 29.51
CA ASN A 146 -3.84 -2.78 30.44
C ASN A 146 -5.22 -3.26 30.92
N THR A 147 -6.30 -2.64 30.43
CA THR A 147 -7.66 -2.89 30.95
C THR A 147 -8.44 -3.90 30.11
N ASP A 148 -8.19 -3.96 28.80
CA ASP A 148 -9.05 -4.71 27.87
C ASP A 148 -8.25 -5.83 27.20
N ASP A 149 -8.73 -7.07 27.33
CA ASP A 149 -8.17 -8.18 26.58
C ASP A 149 -8.65 -8.13 25.12
N THR A 150 -7.72 -8.33 24.18
CA THR A 150 -8.02 -8.45 22.74
C THR A 150 -8.05 -9.91 22.33
N LEU A 151 -8.63 -10.18 21.15
CA LEU A 151 -8.55 -11.51 20.54
C LEU A 151 -7.10 -12.02 20.44
N LEU A 152 -6.13 -11.17 20.12
CA LEU A 152 -4.73 -11.56 20.07
C LEU A 152 -4.18 -11.87 21.47
N SER A 153 -4.31 -10.95 22.44
CA SER A 153 -3.74 -11.14 23.78
C SER A 153 -4.34 -12.36 24.47
N TRP A 154 -5.66 -12.56 24.33
CA TRP A 154 -6.37 -13.69 24.92
C TRP A 154 -5.95 -15.03 24.30
N THR A 155 -6.02 -15.15 22.96
CA THR A 155 -5.66 -16.40 22.27
C THR A 155 -4.19 -16.76 22.52
N CYS A 156 -3.30 -15.78 22.61
CA CYS A 156 -1.89 -16.01 22.91
C CYS A 156 -1.62 -16.33 24.40
N ARG A 157 -2.41 -15.79 25.34
CA ARG A 157 -2.32 -16.13 26.76
C ARG A 157 -2.65 -17.61 26.99
N TRP A 158 -3.65 -18.13 26.28
CA TRP A 158 -4.12 -19.51 26.42
C TRP A 158 -3.56 -20.47 25.37
N LYS A 159 -2.52 -20.08 24.63
CA LYS A 159 -1.95 -20.87 23.51
C LYS A 159 -1.49 -22.29 23.89
N THR A 160 -1.16 -22.50 25.16
CA THR A 160 -0.65 -23.78 25.69
C THR A 160 -1.76 -24.70 26.20
N VAL A 161 -3.00 -24.21 26.31
CA VAL A 161 -4.13 -25.04 26.75
C VAL A 161 -4.54 -25.97 25.61
N PRO A 162 -4.42 -27.30 25.78
CA PRO A 162 -4.83 -28.24 24.75
C PRO A 162 -6.36 -28.28 24.68
N MET A 163 -6.90 -28.02 23.49
CA MET A 163 -8.34 -28.11 23.23
C MET A 163 -8.61 -29.29 22.30
N GLY A 164 -9.57 -30.14 22.66
CA GLY A 164 -10.02 -31.26 21.83
C GLY A 164 -11.06 -30.89 20.77
N GLN A 165 -11.55 -29.64 20.81
CA GLN A 165 -12.50 -29.03 19.88
C GLN A 165 -12.14 -27.55 19.71
N GLN A 166 -12.72 -26.86 18.72
CA GLN A 166 -12.54 -25.40 18.60
C GLN A 166 -13.00 -24.68 19.87
N PRO A 167 -12.31 -23.61 20.30
CA PRO A 167 -11.22 -22.90 19.65
C PRO A 167 -9.81 -23.48 19.95
N TYR A 168 -9.01 -23.69 18.91
CA TYR A 168 -7.60 -24.06 19.06
C TYR A 168 -6.75 -22.80 19.29
N PHE A 169 -6.62 -22.36 20.56
CA PHE A 169 -5.96 -21.11 20.92
C PHE A 169 -4.53 -20.94 20.36
N GLY A 170 -3.75 -22.02 20.32
CA GLY A 170 -2.39 -21.98 19.76
C GLY A 170 -2.35 -21.65 18.26
N THR A 171 -3.33 -22.12 17.50
CA THR A 171 -3.48 -21.82 16.07
C THR A 171 -3.94 -20.37 15.89
N LEU A 172 -5.01 -19.98 16.59
CA LEU A 172 -5.58 -18.62 16.53
C LEU A 172 -4.55 -17.54 16.91
N CYS A 173 -3.72 -17.79 17.92
CA CYS A 173 -2.64 -16.89 18.29
C CYS A 173 -1.64 -16.69 17.14
N ARG A 174 -1.27 -17.78 16.46
CA ARG A 174 -0.32 -17.72 15.34
C ARG A 174 -0.91 -17.00 14.14
N GLU A 175 -2.19 -17.24 13.85
CA GLU A 175 -2.91 -16.58 12.75
C GLU A 175 -3.05 -15.08 12.99
N ASN A 176 -3.52 -14.67 14.18
CA ASN A 176 -3.60 -13.26 14.55
C ASN A 176 -2.23 -12.58 14.51
N TRP A 177 -1.20 -13.23 15.06
CA TRP A 177 0.15 -12.68 15.06
C TRP A 177 0.70 -12.54 13.62
N ALA A 178 0.49 -13.55 12.78
CA ALA A 178 0.87 -13.49 11.38
C ALA A 178 0.13 -12.36 10.63
N ALA A 179 -1.16 -12.18 10.89
CA ALA A 179 -1.95 -11.11 10.29
C ALA A 179 -1.41 -9.71 10.67
N VAL A 180 -1.05 -9.50 11.94
CA VAL A 180 -0.44 -8.24 12.41
C VAL A 180 0.91 -7.99 11.75
N VAL A 181 1.80 -8.99 11.71
CA VAL A 181 3.11 -8.85 11.06
C VAL A 181 2.97 -8.52 9.58
N MET A 182 2.08 -9.23 8.88
CA MET A 182 1.78 -8.98 7.46
C MET A 182 1.20 -7.58 7.25
N ALA A 183 0.36 -7.08 8.15
CA ALA A 183 -0.18 -5.72 8.07
C ALA A 183 0.90 -4.64 8.21
N ILE A 184 1.89 -4.85 9.08
CA ILE A 184 3.06 -3.96 9.19
C ILE A 184 3.86 -3.96 7.88
N VAL A 185 4.07 -5.13 7.27
CA VAL A 185 4.76 -5.23 5.97
C VAL A 185 3.95 -4.51 4.88
N VAL A 186 2.64 -4.71 4.82
CA VAL A 186 1.74 -4.01 3.89
C VAL A 186 1.82 -2.49 4.08
N MET A 187 1.84 -2.00 5.32
CA MET A 187 2.02 -0.57 5.61
C MET A 187 3.31 -0.02 4.99
N VAL A 188 4.43 -0.73 5.14
CA VAL A 188 5.72 -0.33 4.54
C VAL A 188 5.65 -0.37 3.01
N LEU A 189 5.00 -1.38 2.43
CA LEU A 189 4.80 -1.47 0.99
C LEU A 189 3.97 -0.30 0.46
N GLU A 190 2.86 0.06 1.11
CA GLU A 190 2.00 1.19 0.73
C GLU A 190 2.75 2.53 0.79
N ILE A 191 3.59 2.74 1.81
CA ILE A 191 4.46 3.92 1.90
C ILE A 191 5.44 3.96 0.72
N GLY A 192 6.04 2.81 0.38
CA GLY A 192 6.92 2.70 -0.78
C GLY A 192 6.22 3.01 -2.10
N ILE A 193 5.02 2.45 -2.31
CA ILE A 193 4.19 2.69 -3.49
C ILE A 193 3.85 4.18 -3.62
N LEU A 194 3.46 4.83 -2.51
CA LEU A 194 3.16 6.26 -2.48
C LEU A 194 4.40 7.11 -2.81
N ALA A 195 5.57 6.75 -2.27
CA ALA A 195 6.82 7.46 -2.52
C ALA A 195 7.23 7.38 -4.01
N LEU A 196 7.14 6.20 -4.63
CA LEU A 196 7.39 6.01 -6.06
C LEU A 196 6.40 6.84 -6.90
N GLY A 197 5.11 6.79 -6.56
CA GLY A 197 4.08 7.59 -7.22
C GLY A 197 4.31 9.11 -7.13
N ALA A 198 4.76 9.61 -5.98
CA ALA A 198 5.13 11.00 -5.79
C ALA A 198 6.40 11.38 -6.59
N TYR A 199 7.39 10.49 -6.62
CA TYR A 199 8.61 10.66 -7.41
C TYR A 199 8.31 10.75 -8.91
N GLN A 200 7.47 9.86 -9.42
CA GLN A 200 6.98 9.89 -10.80
C GLN A 200 6.29 11.22 -11.12
N TRP A 201 5.36 11.66 -10.27
CA TRP A 201 4.66 12.93 -10.47
C TRP A 201 5.62 14.14 -10.51
N PHE A 202 6.62 14.14 -9.62
CA PHE A 202 7.63 15.18 -9.57
C PHE A 202 8.49 15.21 -10.85
N LEU A 203 8.94 14.03 -11.32
CA LEU A 203 9.70 13.90 -12.57
C LEU A 203 8.90 14.37 -13.79
N GLU A 204 7.64 13.96 -13.91
CA GLU A 204 6.76 14.39 -15.00
C GLU A 204 6.62 15.92 -15.02
N ARG A 205 6.42 16.53 -13.86
CA ARG A 205 6.31 18.00 -13.74
C ARG A 205 7.59 18.71 -14.15
N HIS A 206 8.75 18.17 -13.76
CA HIS A 206 10.05 18.71 -14.16
C HIS A 206 10.28 18.64 -15.67
N ILE A 207 9.93 17.52 -16.31
CA ILE A 207 10.04 17.39 -17.77
C ILE A 207 9.15 18.44 -18.46
N VAL A 208 7.89 18.55 -18.04
CA VAL A 208 6.95 19.52 -18.64
C VAL A 208 7.42 20.97 -18.44
N SER A 209 7.94 21.32 -17.25
CA SER A 209 8.49 22.66 -17.01
C SER A 209 9.70 22.97 -17.87
N SER A 210 10.62 22.01 -18.03
CA SER A 210 11.81 22.18 -18.88
C SER A 210 11.42 22.38 -20.35
N VAL A 211 10.44 21.63 -20.85
CA VAL A 211 9.92 21.78 -22.21
C VAL A 211 9.17 23.11 -22.40
N ARG A 212 8.37 23.54 -21.41
CA ARG A 212 7.63 24.81 -21.49
C ARG A 212 8.54 26.02 -21.44
N SER A 213 9.58 26.01 -20.58
CA SER A 213 10.58 27.07 -20.53
C SER A 213 11.31 27.22 -21.87
N ARG A 214 11.53 26.12 -22.60
CA ARG A 214 12.15 26.11 -23.93
C ARG A 214 11.29 26.81 -24.99
N ASN A 215 10.00 26.50 -25.06
CA ASN A 215 9.10 27.12 -26.05
C ASN A 215 8.79 28.60 -25.74
N GLY A 216 9.08 29.06 -24.52
CA GLY A 216 8.86 30.44 -24.08
C GLY A 216 10.04 31.38 -24.29
N SER A 217 11.25 30.91 -24.65
CA SER A 217 12.37 31.78 -25.01
C SER A 217 12.18 32.29 -26.45
N PRO A 218 11.84 33.57 -26.68
CA PRO A 218 11.78 34.11 -28.01
C PRO A 218 13.20 34.13 -28.57
N VAL A 219 13.37 33.57 -29.76
CA VAL A 219 14.59 33.73 -30.55
C VAL A 219 14.71 35.23 -30.82
N MET A 220 15.63 35.92 -30.14
CA MET A 220 16.02 37.28 -30.51
C MET A 220 16.64 37.18 -31.91
N SER A 221 15.83 37.50 -32.91
CA SER A 221 16.26 37.79 -34.28
C SER A 221 16.93 39.15 -34.35
#